data_AF-A0AAD5E1R4-F1
#
_entry.id   AF-A0AAD5E1R4-F1
#
_cell.length_a   1.000
_cell.length_b   1.000
_cell.length_c   1.000
_cell.angle_alpha   90.00
_cell.angle_beta   90.00
_cell.angle_gamma   90.00
#
_symmetry.space_group_name_H-M   'P 1'
#
loop_
_entity.id
_entity.type
_entity.pdbx_description
1 polymer ?
#
loop_
_entity_poly.entity_id
_entity_poly.type
_entity_poly.pdbx_seq_one_letter_code
_entity_poly.pdbx_strand_id
1 'polypeptide(L)'
;MMHNEAATASKTSLNQILYEVTSEKIMELQRQKNILSRHYSGVLEKADASKDLVQEIEILYQGIKEAPVQHKQNLNMESARLFIENVAKDSSTSEQLLRHWIDSFRKEMQYSTRKCTYSYIYGKSLRDELSEAETPSLDSEFYVVPKKKRDNMTEREKTTKELEERVFEAGQIDSDAFKAFLDKTFDTEEVKIKKVLDSSRKDTQTFCKKLLEEDITVSELKNCVEGLLGCDLLNAKKQTTLR
;
A
#
# COMPACT_ATOMS: atom_id res chain seq x y z
N MET A 1 -33.12 24.51 -63.63
CA MET A 1 -31.74 23.97 -63.66
C MET A 1 -30.96 24.74 -62.60
N MET A 2 -30.99 24.41 -61.31
CA MET A 2 -30.39 23.25 -60.62
C MET A 2 -28.94 22.98 -61.00
N HIS A 3 -28.02 23.47 -60.17
CA HIS A 3 -26.72 22.90 -59.74
C HIS A 3 -26.25 23.77 -58.57
N ASN A 4 -26.79 23.59 -57.36
CA ASN A 4 -26.39 22.63 -56.32
C ASN A 4 -24.92 22.79 -55.90
N GLU A 5 -24.73 23.60 -54.86
CA GLU A 5 -23.54 23.67 -54.02
C GLU A 5 -23.27 22.29 -53.40
N ALA A 6 -22.26 21.60 -53.88
CA ALA A 6 -21.70 20.45 -53.18
C ALA A 6 -20.81 20.96 -52.04
N ALA A 7 -21.43 21.32 -50.92
CA ALA A 7 -20.74 21.40 -49.65
C ALA A 7 -20.26 19.99 -49.27
N THR A 8 -18.99 19.69 -49.54
CA THR A 8 -18.30 18.52 -48.99
C THR A 8 -18.06 18.74 -47.49
N ALA A 9 -19.13 18.62 -46.70
CA ALA A 9 -19.02 18.47 -45.25
C ALA A 9 -18.61 17.01 -44.98
N SER A 10 -17.31 16.82 -44.73
CA SER A 10 -16.69 15.55 -44.35
C SER A 10 -17.47 14.90 -43.21
N LYS A 11 -18.20 13.80 -43.50
CA LYS A 11 -18.79 12.94 -42.49
C LYS A 11 -17.69 12.07 -41.90
N THR A 12 -16.90 12.63 -40.98
CA THR A 12 -15.94 11.85 -40.19
C THR A 12 -16.75 10.81 -39.42
N SER A 13 -16.54 9.53 -39.74
CA SER A 13 -17.27 8.44 -39.08
C SER A 13 -16.84 8.36 -37.61
N LEU A 14 -17.75 7.95 -36.73
CA LEU A 14 -17.45 7.74 -35.30
C LEU A 14 -16.22 6.84 -35.11
N ASN A 15 -16.05 5.84 -35.97
CA ASN A 15 -14.89 4.95 -35.97
C ASN A 15 -13.57 5.66 -36.30
N GLN A 16 -13.57 6.63 -37.22
CA GLN A 16 -12.37 7.47 -37.48
C GLN A 16 -12.01 8.31 -36.26
N ILE A 17 -13.01 8.91 -35.58
CA ILE A 17 -12.77 9.69 -34.36
C ILE A 17 -12.22 8.79 -33.25
N LEU A 18 -12.80 7.60 -33.06
CA LEU A 18 -12.30 6.63 -32.08
C LEU A 18 -10.86 6.20 -32.41
N TYR A 19 -10.55 5.96 -33.69
CA TYR A 19 -9.21 5.58 -34.11
C TYR A 19 -8.19 6.70 -33.89
N GLU A 20 -8.51 7.95 -34.22
CA GLU A 20 -7.65 9.12 -34.01
C GLU A 20 -7.39 9.35 -32.52
N VAL A 21 -8.45 9.42 -31.69
CA VAL A 21 -8.32 9.61 -30.24
C VAL A 21 -7.55 8.47 -29.58
N THR A 22 -7.78 7.23 -30.02
CA THR A 22 -7.05 6.05 -29.52
C THR A 22 -5.58 6.12 -29.90
N SER A 23 -5.27 6.53 -31.13
CA SER A 23 -3.89 6.69 -31.62
C SER A 23 -3.14 7.76 -30.83
N GLU A 24 -3.75 8.93 -30.61
CA GLU A 24 -3.19 9.99 -29.77
C GLU A 24 -2.95 9.51 -28.34
N LYS A 25 -3.92 8.78 -27.77
CA LYS A 25 -3.79 8.28 -26.40
C LYS A 25 -2.65 7.26 -26.26
N ILE A 26 -2.46 6.40 -27.26
CA ILE A 26 -1.36 5.43 -27.28
C ILE A 26 0.00 6.14 -27.37
N MET A 27 0.11 7.19 -28.18
CA MET A 27 1.33 8.01 -28.24
C MET A 27 1.66 8.63 -26.88
N GLU A 28 0.64 9.16 -26.17
CA GLU A 28 0.85 9.70 -24.83
C GLU A 28 1.25 8.60 -23.82
N LEU A 29 0.64 7.41 -23.87
CA LEU A 29 1.04 6.28 -23.01
C LEU A 29 2.49 5.84 -23.29
N GLN A 30 2.91 5.83 -24.55
CA GLN A 30 4.28 5.55 -24.95
C GLN A 30 5.24 6.61 -24.41
N ARG A 31 4.87 7.90 -24.50
CA ARG A 31 5.64 9.02 -23.95
C ARG A 31 5.81 8.87 -22.44
N GLN A 32 4.74 8.60 -21.72
CA GLN A 32 4.75 8.40 -20.26
C GLN A 32 5.63 7.22 -19.87
N LYS A 33 5.50 6.07 -20.56
CA LYS A 33 6.38 4.91 -20.36
C LYS A 33 7.84 5.29 -20.52
N ASN A 34 8.21 5.94 -21.62
CA ASN A 34 9.60 6.27 -21.92
C ASN A 34 10.21 7.25 -20.91
N ILE A 35 9.44 8.28 -20.51
CA ILE A 35 9.87 9.26 -19.51
C ILE A 35 10.08 8.57 -18.15
N LEU A 36 9.11 7.76 -17.71
CA LEU A 36 9.19 7.08 -16.42
C LEU A 36 10.32 6.06 -16.39
N SER A 37 10.48 5.25 -17.43
CA SER A 37 11.55 4.26 -17.52
C SER A 37 12.94 4.92 -17.50
N ARG A 38 13.12 6.04 -18.21
CA ARG A 38 14.40 6.78 -18.20
C ARG A 38 14.69 7.40 -16.83
N HIS A 39 13.67 7.94 -16.17
CA HIS A 39 13.82 8.49 -14.82
C HIS A 39 14.26 7.41 -13.84
N TYR A 40 13.53 6.30 -13.77
CA TYR A 40 13.85 5.22 -12.83
C TYR A 40 15.15 4.48 -13.17
N SER A 41 15.53 4.34 -14.44
CA SER A 41 16.85 3.77 -14.77
C SER A 41 17.98 4.65 -14.21
N GLY A 42 17.88 5.98 -14.36
CA GLY A 42 18.88 6.90 -13.81
C GLY A 42 18.91 6.94 -12.28
N VAL A 43 17.76 6.77 -11.62
CA VAL A 43 17.69 6.67 -10.15
C VAL A 43 18.31 5.36 -9.67
N LEU A 44 18.00 4.23 -10.31
CA LEU A 44 18.55 2.92 -9.95
C LEU A 44 20.06 2.87 -10.13
N GLU A 45 20.60 3.44 -11.21
CA GLU A 45 22.05 3.55 -11.41
C GLU A 45 22.74 4.37 -10.29
N LYS A 46 22.12 5.48 -9.86
CA LYS A 46 22.62 6.27 -8.73
C LYS A 46 22.56 5.50 -7.41
N ALA A 47 21.49 4.75 -7.18
CA ALA A 47 21.32 3.93 -5.99
C ALA A 47 22.35 2.80 -5.95
N ASP A 48 22.57 2.10 -7.07
CA ASP A 48 23.55 1.00 -7.20
C ASP A 48 25.00 1.50 -7.05
N ALA A 49 25.27 2.77 -7.36
CA ALA A 49 26.58 3.39 -7.14
C ALA A 49 26.84 3.79 -5.68
N SER A 50 25.82 3.79 -4.82
CA SER A 50 25.97 4.09 -3.40
C SER A 50 26.68 2.96 -2.65
N LYS A 51 27.57 3.31 -1.73
CA LYS A 51 28.23 2.36 -0.82
C LYS A 51 27.53 2.25 0.53
N ASP A 52 26.62 3.18 0.83
CA ASP A 52 25.88 3.25 2.08
C ASP A 52 24.40 2.98 1.83
N LEU A 53 23.83 2.06 2.63
CA LEU A 53 22.43 1.65 2.54
C LEU A 53 21.47 2.80 2.90
N VAL A 54 21.88 3.70 3.80
CA VAL A 54 21.04 4.86 4.17
C VAL A 54 20.94 5.83 3.00
N GLN A 55 22.07 6.12 2.36
CA GLN A 55 22.10 6.96 1.15
C GLN A 55 21.35 6.31 -0.01
N GLU A 56 21.45 4.99 -0.16
CA GLU A 56 20.71 4.25 -1.18
C GLU A 56 19.19 4.43 -1.02
N ILE A 57 18.68 4.28 0.22
CA ILE A 57 17.27 4.49 0.54
C ILE A 57 16.82 5.91 0.21
N GLU A 58 17.61 6.91 0.59
CA GLU A 58 17.27 8.32 0.36
C GLU A 58 17.17 8.64 -1.14
N ILE A 59 18.12 8.14 -1.94
CA ILE A 59 18.11 8.27 -3.41
C ILE A 59 16.85 7.61 -3.99
N LEU A 60 16.51 6.39 -3.55
CA LEU A 60 15.35 5.67 -4.05
C LEU A 60 14.03 6.37 -3.68
N TYR A 61 13.89 6.83 -2.44
CA TYR A 61 12.72 7.56 -1.98
C TYR A 61 12.53 8.87 -2.75
N GLN A 62 13.61 9.66 -2.91
CA GLN A 62 13.54 10.90 -3.65
C GLN A 62 13.19 10.65 -5.13
N GLY A 63 13.75 9.60 -5.73
CA GLY A 63 13.41 9.20 -7.08
C GLY A 63 11.94 8.80 -7.28
N ILE A 64 11.29 8.20 -6.28
CA ILE A 64 9.85 7.90 -6.33
C ILE A 64 9.03 9.18 -6.13
N LYS A 65 9.44 10.06 -5.22
CA LYS A 65 8.76 11.33 -4.94
C LYS A 65 8.80 12.29 -6.13
N GLU A 66 9.92 12.35 -6.83
CA GLU A 66 10.13 13.21 -8.01
C GLU A 66 9.69 12.55 -9.32
N ALA A 67 8.94 11.44 -9.26
CA ALA A 67 8.53 10.73 -10.46
C ALA A 67 7.71 11.66 -11.40
N PRO A 68 8.12 11.81 -12.67
CA PRO A 68 7.51 12.74 -13.62
C PRO A 68 6.10 12.33 -14.05
N VAL A 69 5.69 11.09 -13.76
CA VAL A 69 4.37 10.55 -14.07
C VAL A 69 3.67 10.23 -12.77
N GLN A 70 2.62 11.00 -12.46
CA GLN A 70 1.81 10.76 -11.27
C GLN A 70 1.02 9.46 -11.43
N HIS A 71 1.16 8.58 -10.46
CA HIS A 71 0.37 7.36 -10.35
C HIS A 71 0.10 7.10 -8.87
N LYS A 72 -1.00 6.41 -8.58
CA LYS A 72 -1.27 5.92 -7.24
C LYS A 72 -0.15 4.96 -6.85
N GLN A 73 0.64 5.35 -5.87
CA GLN A 73 1.70 4.54 -5.27
C GLN A 73 1.07 3.50 -4.34
N ASN A 74 1.64 2.30 -4.28
CA ASN A 74 1.23 1.28 -3.31
C ASN A 74 1.91 1.47 -1.96
N LEU A 75 3.06 2.16 -1.96
CA LEU A 75 3.77 2.52 -0.74
C LEU A 75 3.18 3.76 -0.10
N ASN A 76 3.06 3.72 1.23
CA ASN A 76 2.75 4.91 2.00
C ASN A 76 4.00 5.79 2.11
N MET A 77 4.06 6.83 1.28
CA MET A 77 5.19 7.75 1.24
C MET A 77 5.40 8.52 2.54
N GLU A 78 4.36 8.72 3.35
CA GLU A 78 4.50 9.41 4.65
C GLU A 78 5.20 8.50 5.66
N SER A 79 4.84 7.21 5.70
CA SER A 79 5.53 6.23 6.53
C SER A 79 7.00 6.06 6.10
N ALA A 80 7.26 6.05 4.79
CA ALA A 80 8.61 6.03 4.24
C ALA A 80 9.42 7.27 4.65
N ARG A 81 8.81 8.46 4.60
CA ARG A 81 9.45 9.72 5.03
C ARG A 81 9.87 9.67 6.49
N LEU A 82 8.94 9.29 7.37
CA LEU A 82 9.20 9.18 8.81
C LEU A 82 10.30 8.16 9.10
N PHE A 83 10.30 7.03 8.38
CA PHE A 83 11.36 6.04 8.50
C PHE A 83 12.73 6.62 8.15
N ILE A 84 12.86 7.31 7.01
CA ILE A 84 14.14 7.90 6.58
C ILE A 84 14.64 8.97 7.57
N GLU A 85 13.73 9.83 8.03
CA GLU A 85 14.05 10.85 9.05
C GLU A 85 14.53 10.22 10.37
N ASN A 86 14.00 9.05 10.73
CA ASN A 86 14.41 8.31 11.93
C ASN A 86 15.75 7.59 11.73
N VAL A 87 15.98 6.97 10.58
CA VAL A 87 17.26 6.30 10.27
C VAL A 87 18.43 7.29 10.29
N ALA A 88 18.22 8.52 9.82
CA ALA A 88 19.24 9.57 9.87
C ALA A 88 19.62 9.98 11.30
N LYS A 89 18.70 9.84 12.26
CA LYS A 89 18.90 10.19 13.68
C LYS A 89 19.37 9.00 14.50
N ASP A 90 18.94 7.79 14.14
CA ASP A 90 19.20 6.57 14.89
C ASP A 90 20.02 5.54 14.09
N SER A 91 21.30 5.47 14.43
CA SER A 91 22.26 4.50 13.89
C SER A 91 22.10 3.08 14.46
N SER A 92 21.07 2.80 15.28
CA SER A 92 20.73 1.46 15.76
C SER A 92 19.77 0.71 14.83
N THR A 93 19.36 1.33 13.72
CA THR A 93 18.50 0.67 12.73
C THR A 93 19.17 -0.60 12.20
N SER A 94 18.45 -1.72 12.25
CA SER A 94 18.96 -3.00 11.75
C SER A 94 19.17 -2.97 10.24
N GLU A 95 20.27 -3.57 9.78
CA GLU A 95 20.61 -3.65 8.36
C GLU A 95 19.51 -4.38 7.56
N GLN A 96 18.89 -5.39 8.16
CA GLN A 96 17.79 -6.16 7.56
C GLN A 96 16.59 -5.25 7.25
N LEU A 97 16.25 -4.32 8.15
CA LEU A 97 15.15 -3.39 7.94
C LEU A 97 15.46 -2.39 6.82
N LEU A 98 16.71 -1.90 6.74
CA LEU A 98 17.15 -1.05 5.64
C LEU A 98 17.01 -1.77 4.29
N ARG A 99 17.49 -3.01 4.20
CA ARG A 99 17.37 -3.84 2.99
C ARG A 99 15.92 -4.10 2.60
N HIS A 100 15.04 -4.34 3.57
CA HIS A 100 13.61 -4.51 3.32
C HIS A 100 12.98 -3.26 2.66
N TRP A 101 13.33 -2.07 3.14
CA TRP A 101 12.86 -0.81 2.56
C TRP A 101 13.43 -0.57 1.16
N ILE A 102 14.73 -0.83 0.95
CA ILE A 102 15.36 -0.77 -0.38
C ILE A 102 14.61 -1.66 -1.37
N ASP A 103 14.38 -2.91 -1.01
CA ASP A 103 13.64 -3.87 -1.85
C ASP A 103 12.23 -3.40 -2.13
N SER A 104 11.57 -2.80 -1.14
CA SER A 104 10.21 -2.26 -1.29
C SER A 104 10.17 -1.10 -2.26
N PHE A 105 11.10 -0.15 -2.18
CA PHE A 105 11.20 0.96 -3.13
C PHE A 105 11.54 0.48 -4.55
N ARG A 106 12.47 -0.47 -4.69
CA ARG A 106 12.80 -1.07 -5.99
C ARG A 106 11.60 -1.78 -6.61
N LYS A 107 10.83 -2.55 -5.81
CA LYS A 107 9.60 -3.20 -6.26
C LYS A 107 8.55 -2.18 -6.71
N GLU A 108 8.41 -1.06 -6.02
CA GLU A 108 7.47 -0.01 -6.41
C GLU A 108 7.86 0.63 -7.75
N MET A 109 9.14 0.99 -7.95
CA MET A 109 9.61 1.50 -9.25
C MET A 109 9.38 0.50 -10.40
N GLN A 110 9.63 -0.79 -10.15
CA GLN A 110 9.37 -1.85 -11.12
C GLN A 110 7.87 -1.98 -11.40
N TYR A 111 7.02 -1.94 -10.37
CA TYR A 111 5.58 -2.01 -10.50
C TYR A 111 5.06 -0.86 -11.39
N SER A 112 5.47 0.37 -11.11
CA SER A 112 5.05 1.56 -11.85
C SER A 112 5.51 1.53 -13.30
N THR A 113 6.74 1.08 -13.55
CA THR A 113 7.26 0.87 -14.92
C THR A 113 6.46 -0.19 -15.68
N ARG A 114 6.17 -1.33 -15.04
CA ARG A 114 5.37 -2.41 -15.62
C ARG A 114 3.96 -1.95 -15.93
N LYS A 115 3.34 -1.18 -15.03
CA LYS A 115 2.00 -0.62 -15.24
C LYS A 115 1.93 0.27 -16.49
N CYS A 116 2.88 1.19 -16.68
CA CYS A 116 2.96 1.99 -17.90
C CYS A 116 3.19 1.13 -19.15
N THR A 117 4.03 0.10 -19.02
CA THR A 117 4.32 -0.84 -20.11
C THR A 117 3.07 -1.64 -20.52
N TYR A 118 2.33 -2.19 -19.56
CA TYR A 118 1.08 -2.90 -19.82
C TYR A 118 0.00 -2.00 -20.39
N SER A 119 -0.13 -0.77 -19.89
CA SER A 119 -1.09 0.20 -20.42
C SER A 119 -0.82 0.51 -21.90
N TYR A 120 0.46 0.68 -22.26
CA TYR A 120 0.86 0.86 -23.66
C TYR A 120 0.61 -0.38 -24.52
N ILE A 121 0.98 -1.58 -24.05
CA ILE A 121 0.78 -2.83 -24.81
C ILE A 121 -0.71 -3.08 -25.04
N TYR A 122 -1.54 -2.88 -24.00
CA TYR A 122 -2.99 -3.03 -24.10
C TYR A 122 -3.59 -2.03 -25.08
N GLY A 123 -3.21 -0.76 -25.00
CA GLY A 123 -3.64 0.26 -25.96
C GLY A 123 -3.24 -0.09 -27.40
N LYS A 124 -2.00 -0.57 -27.60
CA LYS A 124 -1.54 -1.04 -28.90
C LYS A 124 -2.40 -2.20 -29.41
N SER A 125 -2.68 -3.20 -28.59
CA SER A 125 -3.54 -4.34 -28.95
C SER A 125 -4.94 -3.90 -29.36
N LEU A 126 -5.56 -2.99 -28.61
CA LEU A 126 -6.88 -2.44 -28.94
C LEU A 126 -6.89 -1.70 -30.28
N ARG A 127 -5.83 -0.95 -30.59
CA ARG A 127 -5.72 -0.27 -31.89
C ARG A 127 -5.55 -1.28 -33.02
N ASP A 128 -4.74 -2.31 -32.81
CA ASP A 128 -4.52 -3.35 -33.81
C ASP A 128 -5.87 -4.08 -34.08
N GLU A 129 -6.65 -4.41 -33.04
CA GLU A 129 -8.04 -4.93 -33.16
C GLU A 129 -8.99 -3.96 -33.89
N LEU A 130 -8.94 -2.66 -33.59
CA LEU A 130 -9.78 -1.64 -34.24
C LEU A 130 -9.40 -1.42 -35.71
N SER A 131 -8.14 -1.66 -36.08
CA SER A 131 -7.65 -1.55 -37.46
C SER A 131 -8.00 -2.76 -38.32
N GLU A 132 -8.15 -3.95 -37.72
CA GLU A 132 -8.58 -5.19 -38.38
C GLU A 132 -10.11 -5.26 -38.52
N ALA A 133 -10.85 -4.51 -37.70
CA ALA A 133 -12.28 -4.32 -37.87
C ALA A 133 -12.57 -3.42 -39.10
N GLU A 134 -12.62 -4.02 -40.30
CA GLU A 134 -13.36 -3.41 -41.42
C GLU A 134 -14.76 -3.04 -40.91
N THR A 135 -15.19 -1.81 -41.21
CA THR A 135 -16.43 -1.17 -40.71
C THR A 135 -17.50 -2.18 -40.29
N PRO A 136 -17.75 -2.37 -38.97
CA PRO A 136 -18.85 -3.22 -38.57
C PRO A 136 -20.13 -2.52 -39.02
N SER A 137 -20.90 -3.15 -39.90
CA SER A 137 -22.31 -2.80 -40.01
C SER A 137 -22.90 -2.92 -38.61
N LEU A 138 -23.63 -1.89 -38.20
CA LEU A 138 -24.26 -1.75 -36.87
C LEU A 138 -25.41 -2.77 -36.63
N ASP A 139 -25.35 -3.94 -37.25
CA ASP A 139 -26.34 -5.01 -37.14
C ASP A 139 -25.80 -6.27 -36.44
N SER A 140 -24.52 -6.31 -36.07
CA SER A 140 -23.98 -7.46 -35.34
C SER A 140 -24.14 -7.25 -33.84
N GLU A 141 -25.10 -7.96 -33.26
CA GLU A 141 -25.35 -8.07 -31.83
C GLU A 141 -24.06 -8.10 -31.02
N PHE A 142 -23.95 -7.16 -30.09
CA PHE A 142 -22.91 -7.06 -29.08
C PHE A 142 -22.65 -8.45 -28.48
N TYR A 143 -21.47 -9.02 -28.72
CA TYR A 143 -21.06 -10.31 -28.15
C TYR A 143 -21.06 -10.19 -26.62
N VAL A 144 -22.17 -10.61 -25.99
CA VAL A 144 -22.22 -10.89 -24.57
C VAL A 144 -21.36 -12.13 -24.36
N VAL A 145 -20.14 -11.92 -23.86
CA VAL A 145 -19.28 -13.01 -23.37
C VAL A 145 -20.11 -13.83 -22.38
N PRO A 146 -20.44 -15.10 -22.67
CA PRO A 146 -21.15 -15.93 -21.72
C PRO A 146 -20.21 -16.08 -20.53
N LYS A 147 -20.58 -15.49 -19.39
CA LYS A 147 -19.99 -15.90 -18.11
C LYS A 147 -20.23 -17.39 -18.02
N LYS A 148 -19.20 -18.20 -18.28
CA LYS A 148 -19.19 -19.62 -17.94
C LYS A 148 -19.66 -19.70 -16.50
N LYS A 149 -20.90 -20.16 -16.29
CA LYS A 149 -21.33 -20.66 -14.99
C LYS A 149 -20.28 -21.69 -14.62
N ARG A 150 -19.53 -21.40 -13.57
CA ARG A 150 -18.71 -22.43 -12.93
C ARG A 150 -19.73 -23.35 -12.27
N ASP A 151 -20.22 -24.31 -13.05
CA ASP A 151 -20.91 -25.47 -12.51
C ASP A 151 -19.85 -26.22 -11.74
N ASN A 152 -19.76 -25.88 -10.45
CA ASN A 152 -19.19 -26.61 -9.32
C ASN A 152 -19.16 -25.60 -8.17
N MET A 153 -20.25 -25.54 -7.41
CA MET A 153 -20.28 -24.89 -6.09
C MET A 153 -19.26 -25.61 -5.21
N THR A 154 -17.99 -25.17 -5.29
CA THR A 154 -16.90 -25.69 -4.47
C THR A 154 -17.28 -25.53 -3.00
N GLU A 155 -16.80 -26.40 -2.10
CA GLU A 155 -16.98 -26.24 -0.64
C GLU A 155 -16.69 -24.81 -0.17
N ARG A 156 -15.78 -24.11 -0.86
CA ARG A 156 -15.47 -22.71 -0.66
C ARG A 156 -16.69 -21.78 -0.75
N GLU A 157 -17.60 -21.99 -1.70
CA GLU A 157 -18.82 -21.17 -1.80
C GLU A 157 -19.84 -21.49 -0.71
N LYS A 158 -19.85 -22.73 -0.18
CA LYS A 158 -20.66 -23.10 0.99
C LYS A 158 -20.11 -22.48 2.26
N THR A 159 -18.80 -22.61 2.50
CA THR A 159 -18.15 -22.01 3.68
C THR A 159 -18.18 -20.51 3.64
N THR A 160 -18.08 -19.89 2.44
CA THR A 160 -18.24 -18.43 2.31
C THR A 160 -19.67 -18.01 2.63
N LYS A 161 -20.69 -18.75 2.19
CA LYS A 161 -22.09 -18.46 2.56
C LYS A 161 -22.39 -18.65 4.04
N GLU A 162 -21.94 -19.75 4.64
CA GLU A 162 -22.10 -20.00 6.07
C GLU A 162 -21.38 -18.94 6.92
N LEU A 163 -20.19 -18.50 6.47
CA LEU A 163 -19.47 -17.40 7.10
C LEU A 163 -20.20 -16.07 6.90
N GLU A 164 -20.73 -15.82 5.71
CA GLU A 164 -21.51 -14.61 5.42
C GLU A 164 -22.77 -14.54 6.29
N GLU A 165 -23.54 -15.62 6.40
CA GLU A 165 -24.70 -15.71 7.30
C GLU A 165 -24.28 -15.47 8.74
N ARG A 166 -23.20 -16.11 9.23
CA ARG A 166 -22.79 -16.00 10.64
C ARG A 166 -22.15 -14.66 11.01
N VAL A 167 -21.47 -13.99 10.08
CA VAL A 167 -20.74 -12.75 10.32
C VAL A 167 -21.59 -11.52 10.02
N PHE A 168 -22.46 -11.59 9.01
CA PHE A 168 -23.24 -10.43 8.55
C PHE A 168 -24.69 -10.43 9.03
N GLU A 169 -25.23 -11.56 9.50
CA GLU A 169 -26.44 -11.50 10.31
C GLU A 169 -26.05 -11.13 11.75
N ALA A 170 -26.44 -9.92 12.16
CA ALA A 170 -26.28 -9.48 13.53
C ALA A 170 -27.01 -10.47 14.44
N GLY A 171 -26.25 -11.28 15.19
CA GLY A 171 -26.81 -12.17 16.19
C GLY A 171 -27.75 -11.39 17.10
N GLN A 172 -28.92 -11.97 17.41
CA GLN A 172 -29.87 -11.34 18.32
C GLN A 172 -29.31 -11.33 19.73
N ILE A 173 -28.46 -10.34 20.00
CA ILE A 173 -27.95 -10.02 21.33
C ILE A 173 -28.97 -9.07 21.93
N ASP A 174 -29.63 -9.54 22.99
CA ASP A 174 -30.45 -8.69 23.84
C ASP A 174 -29.53 -7.63 24.48
N SER A 175 -29.49 -6.47 23.81
CA SER A 175 -28.63 -5.35 24.19
C SER A 175 -29.03 -4.78 25.54
N ASP A 176 -30.29 -4.93 25.93
CA ASP A 176 -30.82 -4.41 27.18
C ASP A 176 -30.47 -5.34 28.34
N ALA A 177 -30.58 -6.66 28.15
CA ALA A 177 -30.08 -7.63 29.12
C ALA A 177 -28.55 -7.55 29.29
N PHE A 178 -27.81 -7.33 28.20
CA PHE A 178 -26.36 -7.16 28.26
C PHE A 178 -25.96 -5.87 28.98
N LYS A 179 -26.64 -4.75 28.70
CA LYS A 179 -26.43 -3.49 29.43
C LYS A 179 -26.77 -3.64 30.91
N ALA A 180 -27.91 -4.24 31.25
CA ALA A 180 -28.29 -4.49 32.64
C ALA A 180 -27.27 -5.37 33.37
N PHE A 181 -26.69 -6.35 32.68
CA PHE A 181 -25.60 -7.16 33.22
C PHE A 181 -24.33 -6.33 33.48
N LEU A 182 -23.93 -5.49 32.53
CA LEU A 182 -22.77 -4.61 32.68
C LEU A 182 -22.98 -3.58 33.79
N ASP A 183 -24.14 -2.93 33.85
CA ASP A 183 -24.47 -1.95 34.88
C ASP A 183 -24.43 -2.60 36.27
N LYS A 184 -24.92 -3.83 36.41
CA LYS A 184 -24.81 -4.60 37.66
C LYS A 184 -23.37 -5.00 37.98
N THR A 185 -22.57 -5.37 36.98
CA THR A 185 -21.21 -5.89 37.18
C THR A 185 -20.19 -4.80 37.46
N PHE A 186 -20.44 -3.60 36.94
CA PHE A 186 -19.57 -2.43 37.04
C PHE A 186 -20.22 -1.29 37.84
N ASP A 187 -21.16 -1.61 38.72
CA ASP A 187 -21.79 -0.61 39.58
C ASP A 187 -20.74 0.00 40.52
N THR A 188 -20.33 1.22 40.18
CA THR A 188 -19.34 1.98 40.95
C THR A 188 -19.86 2.43 42.32
N GLU A 189 -21.16 2.29 42.59
CA GLU A 189 -21.75 2.52 43.91
C GLU A 189 -21.57 1.31 44.82
N GLU A 190 -21.35 0.10 44.27
CA GLU A 190 -21.08 -1.08 45.09
C GLU A 190 -19.72 -0.94 45.80
N VAL A 191 -19.75 -0.99 47.14
CA VAL A 191 -18.59 -0.78 48.01
C VAL A 191 -17.42 -1.70 47.65
N LYS A 192 -17.69 -2.93 47.20
CA LYS A 192 -16.65 -3.89 46.80
C LYS A 192 -15.94 -3.48 45.51
N ILE A 193 -16.69 -3.10 44.48
CA ILE A 193 -16.15 -2.68 43.18
C ILE A 193 -15.34 -1.39 43.36
N LYS A 194 -15.89 -0.42 44.10
CA LYS A 194 -15.20 0.82 44.44
C LYS A 194 -13.88 0.58 45.17
N LYS A 195 -13.85 -0.33 46.14
CA LYS A 195 -12.63 -0.69 46.87
C LYS A 195 -11.55 -1.31 45.96
N VAL A 196 -11.95 -2.20 45.03
CA VAL A 196 -11.01 -2.80 44.08
C VAL A 196 -10.48 -1.76 43.09
N LEU A 197 -11.35 -0.89 42.59
CA LEU A 197 -10.98 0.20 41.68
C LEU A 197 -10.02 1.20 42.35
N ASP A 198 -10.32 1.59 43.58
CA ASP A 198 -9.47 2.51 44.36
C ASP A 198 -8.13 1.84 44.73
N SER A 199 -8.12 0.54 45.03
CA SER A 199 -6.87 -0.23 45.20
C SER A 199 -6.04 -0.21 43.93
N SER A 200 -6.62 -0.58 42.78
CA SER A 200 -5.92 -0.61 41.49
C SER A 200 -5.37 0.76 41.09
N ARG A 201 -6.14 1.83 41.31
CA ARG A 201 -5.67 3.21 41.09
C ARG A 201 -4.50 3.55 42.00
N LYS A 202 -4.58 3.18 43.29
CA LYS A 202 -3.51 3.44 44.26
C LYS A 202 -2.25 2.64 43.96
N ASP A 203 -2.39 1.39 43.54
CA ASP A 203 -1.30 0.52 43.14
C ASP A 203 -0.61 1.08 41.90
N THR A 204 -1.39 1.52 40.91
CA THR A 204 -0.88 2.18 39.70
C THR A 204 -0.13 3.47 40.04
N GLN A 205 -0.69 4.33 40.89
CA GLN A 205 -0.02 5.55 41.33
C GLN A 205 1.27 5.26 42.08
N THR A 206 1.27 4.23 42.92
CA THR A 206 2.45 3.83 43.70
C THR A 206 3.52 3.26 42.79
N PHE A 207 3.13 2.44 41.82
CA PHE A 207 4.03 1.95 40.77
C PHE A 207 4.63 3.08 39.96
N CYS A 208 3.82 4.02 39.45
CA CYS A 208 4.33 5.15 38.66
C CYS A 208 5.26 6.06 39.49
N LYS A 209 4.95 6.32 40.76
CA LYS A 209 5.84 7.10 41.64
C LYS A 209 7.17 6.39 41.84
N LYS A 210 7.13 5.08 42.15
CA LYS A 210 8.35 4.27 42.26
C LYS A 210 9.16 4.28 40.97
N LEU A 211 8.51 4.11 39.82
CA LEU A 211 9.19 4.12 38.52
C LEU A 211 9.87 5.46 38.22
N LEU A 212 9.31 6.57 38.70
CA LEU A 212 9.90 7.91 38.52
C LEU A 212 10.98 8.23 39.58
N GLU A 213 10.92 7.61 40.75
CA GLU A 213 11.86 7.81 41.87
C GLU A 213 12.99 6.77 41.88
N GLU A 214 12.86 5.66 41.16
CA GLU A 214 13.88 4.61 41.06
C GLU A 214 15.05 5.07 40.18
N ASP A 215 16.22 5.13 40.80
CA ASP A 215 17.48 5.29 40.08
C ASP A 215 17.87 3.96 39.42
N ILE A 216 18.28 4.02 38.15
CA ILE A 216 18.74 2.85 37.40
C ILE A 216 20.02 2.30 38.05
N THR A 217 19.96 1.07 38.56
CA THR A 217 21.11 0.43 39.19
C THR A 217 22.10 -0.11 38.17
N VAL A 218 23.36 -0.24 38.56
CA VAL A 218 24.43 -0.79 37.70
C VAL A 218 24.12 -2.22 37.26
N SER A 219 23.44 -3.02 38.09
CA SER A 219 22.99 -4.37 37.73
C SER A 219 21.90 -4.37 36.66
N GLU A 220 20.94 -3.45 36.74
CA GLU A 220 19.89 -3.31 35.72
C GLU A 220 20.46 -2.81 34.40
N LEU A 221 21.40 -1.87 34.45
CA LEU A 221 22.13 -1.42 33.27
C LEU A 221 22.90 -2.59 32.64
N LYS A 222 23.58 -3.40 33.45
CA LYS A 222 24.30 -4.59 32.97
C LYS A 222 23.35 -5.61 32.32
N ASN A 223 22.22 -5.91 32.96
CA ASN A 223 21.21 -6.82 32.38
C ASN A 223 20.61 -6.25 31.08
N CYS A 224 20.41 -4.93 31.01
CA CYS A 224 19.94 -4.26 29.80
C CYS A 224 20.98 -4.38 28.67
N VAL A 225 22.27 -4.16 28.97
CA VAL A 225 23.37 -4.32 28.01
C VAL A 225 23.50 -5.77 27.55
N GLU A 226 23.41 -6.75 28.45
CA GLU A 226 23.44 -8.17 28.10
C GLU A 226 22.22 -8.57 27.24
N GLY A 227 21.03 -8.05 27.54
CA GLY A 227 19.84 -8.22 26.71
C GLY A 227 19.98 -7.59 25.33
N LEU A 228 20.51 -6.36 25.25
CA LEU A 228 20.81 -5.65 24.01
C LEU A 228 21.87 -6.35 23.17
N LEU A 229 22.88 -6.96 23.78
CA LEU A 229 23.90 -7.76 23.10
C LEU A 229 23.33 -9.13 22.63
N GLY A 230 22.33 -9.67 23.32
CA GLY A 230 21.62 -10.89 22.93
C GLY A 230 20.60 -10.68 21.81
N CYS A 231 20.06 -9.46 21.68
CA CYS A 231 19.22 -9.07 20.55
C CYS A 231 20.09 -8.61 19.37
N ASP A 232 19.85 -9.14 18.17
CA ASP A 232 20.55 -8.75 16.93
C ASP A 232 20.05 -7.39 16.39
N LEU A 233 20.03 -6.39 17.28
CA LEU A 233 19.55 -5.03 17.01
C LEU A 233 20.72 -4.04 16.91
N LEU A 234 21.90 -4.39 17.43
CA LEU A 234 23.05 -3.51 17.47
C LEU A 234 24.07 -3.86 16.39
N ASN A 235 24.59 -2.85 15.68
CA ASN A 235 25.68 -3.04 14.73
C ASN A 235 26.99 -3.44 15.45
N ALA A 236 27.89 -4.12 14.73
CA ALA A 236 29.15 -4.66 15.26
C ALA A 236 30.03 -3.63 16.02
N LYS A 237 30.14 -2.37 15.56
CA LYS A 237 30.87 -1.31 16.26
C LYS A 237 30.24 -1.00 17.63
N LYS A 238 28.91 -0.91 17.71
CA LYS A 238 28.19 -0.62 18.96
C LYS A 238 28.25 -1.79 19.94
N GLN A 239 28.14 -3.02 19.43
CA GLN A 239 28.34 -4.23 20.25
C GLN A 239 29.74 -4.27 20.87
N THR A 240 30.76 -3.81 20.13
CA THR A 240 32.15 -3.76 20.63
C THR A 240 32.33 -2.69 21.71
N THR A 241 31.60 -1.57 21.64
CA THR A 241 31.66 -0.50 22.65
C THR A 241 30.90 -0.85 23.94
N LEU A 242 29.88 -1.70 23.85
CA LEU A 242 29.04 -2.10 24.98
C LEU A 242 29.57 -3.34 25.75
N ARG A 243 30.52 -4.08 25.15
CA ARG A 243 31.26 -5.16 25.81
C ARG A 243 32.42 -4.63 26.63
#